data_AF-T0LMB6-F1
#
_entry.id   AF-T0LMB6-F1
#
_cell.length_a   1.000
_cell.length_b   1.000
_cell.length_c   1.000
_cell.angle_alpha   90.00
_cell.angle_beta   90.00
_cell.angle_gamma   90.00
#
_symmetry.space_group_name_H-M   'P 1'
#
loop_
_entity.id
_entity.type
_entity.pdbx_description
1 polymer ?
#
loop_
_entity_poly.entity_id
_entity_poly.type
_entity_poly.pdbx_seq_one_letter_code
_entity_poly.pdbx_strand_id
1 'polypeptide(L)'
;MKPTLALVYAIPVIATQTAKIANNVLFGRDNTTGIWPYGPFRTAGRDIVNSRNETIVWAGLNWPLSGETMIPEGVEYQSVSDILDLVKSAGFNMLRMPFAIQMVDQIYERNGSDVALKEALINRMQRY
;
A
#
# COMPACT_ATOMS: atom_id res chain seq x y z
N MET A 1 32.39 30.49 -47.52
CA MET A 1 32.26 29.39 -46.53
C MET A 1 32.66 29.92 -45.17
N LYS A 2 31.68 30.07 -44.26
CA LYS A 2 31.87 30.34 -42.82
C LYS A 2 30.81 29.49 -42.10
N PRO A 3 31.17 28.63 -41.14
CA PRO A 3 30.19 27.85 -40.41
C PRO A 3 29.87 28.48 -39.04
N THR A 4 28.73 28.04 -38.50
CA THR A 4 28.42 27.92 -37.06
C THR A 4 28.04 29.16 -36.26
N LEU A 5 26.73 29.30 -35.99
CA LEU A 5 26.23 29.57 -34.64
C LEU A 5 24.76 29.14 -34.54
N ALA A 6 24.51 27.93 -34.03
CA ALA A 6 23.20 27.50 -33.55
C ALA A 6 23.42 26.55 -32.37
N LEU A 7 24.01 27.09 -31.30
CA LEU A 7 23.92 26.50 -29.97
C LEU A 7 22.93 27.36 -29.19
N VAL A 8 22.14 26.72 -28.32
CA VAL A 8 21.14 27.29 -27.40
C VAL A 8 19.70 27.22 -27.95
N TYR A 9 19.08 26.03 -27.88
CA TYR A 9 17.64 25.88 -27.59
C TYR A 9 17.22 24.46 -27.18
N ALA A 10 18.08 23.71 -26.48
CA ALA A 10 17.79 22.31 -26.08
C ALA A 10 17.60 22.10 -24.57
N ILE A 11 17.15 23.12 -23.82
CA ILE A 11 16.88 23.01 -22.38
C ILE A 11 15.58 23.81 -22.11
N PRO A 12 14.40 23.15 -22.05
CA PRO A 12 13.93 22.59 -20.78
C PRO A 12 12.96 21.38 -20.92
N VAL A 13 13.14 20.48 -21.91
CA VAL A 13 12.20 19.34 -22.06
C VAL A 13 12.51 18.20 -21.07
N ILE A 14 13.73 18.13 -20.56
CA ILE A 14 14.18 17.00 -19.72
C ILE A 14 13.76 17.19 -18.25
N ALA A 15 13.79 18.41 -17.70
CA ALA A 15 13.48 18.66 -16.28
C ALA A 15 12.01 18.37 -15.92
N THR A 16 11.08 18.60 -16.85
CA THR A 16 9.64 18.35 -16.62
C THR A 16 9.29 16.87 -16.64
N GLN A 17 10.10 16.04 -17.31
CA GLN A 17 9.87 14.59 -17.39
C GLN A 17 10.37 13.89 -16.12
N THR A 18 11.52 14.31 -15.58
CA THR A 18 12.09 13.75 -14.34
C THR A 18 11.22 14.03 -13.11
N ALA A 19 10.59 15.20 -13.01
CA ALA A 19 9.68 15.52 -11.90
C ALA A 19 8.36 14.72 -11.96
N LYS A 20 7.84 14.44 -13.16
CA LYS A 20 6.65 13.58 -13.34
C LYS A 20 6.94 12.12 -12.97
N ILE A 21 8.15 11.64 -13.26
CA ILE A 21 8.59 10.29 -12.87
C ILE A 21 8.78 10.20 -11.35
N ALA A 22 9.39 11.20 -10.72
CA ALA A 22 9.61 11.21 -9.27
C ALA A 22 8.31 11.21 -8.45
N ASN A 23 7.28 11.93 -8.90
CA ASN A 23 5.99 11.99 -8.18
C ASN A 23 5.21 10.66 -8.25
N ASN A 24 5.41 9.85 -9.29
CA ASN A 24 4.78 8.54 -9.42
C ASN A 24 5.50 7.45 -8.60
N VAL A 25 6.76 7.66 -8.25
CA VAL A 25 7.59 6.66 -7.54
C VAL A 25 7.50 6.81 -6.02
N LEU A 26 7.19 8.01 -5.51
CA LEU A 26 7.14 8.27 -4.07
C LEU A 26 5.78 7.96 -3.43
N PHE A 27 4.70 8.00 -4.21
CA PHE A 27 3.40 7.43 -3.87
C PHE A 27 2.77 6.94 -5.17
N GLY A 28 3.04 5.68 -5.52
CA GLY A 28 2.45 5.03 -6.69
C GLY A 28 0.94 5.07 -6.61
N ARG A 29 0.32 6.11 -7.19
CA ARG A 29 -1.08 6.06 -7.59
C ARG A 29 -1.12 5.12 -8.80
N ASP A 30 -1.08 3.83 -8.52
CA ASP A 30 -1.52 2.84 -9.47
C ASP A 30 -3.00 3.15 -9.73
N ASN A 31 -3.29 3.76 -10.87
CA ASN A 31 -4.64 3.74 -11.41
C ASN A 31 -4.88 2.28 -11.79
N THR A 32 -5.30 1.46 -10.80
CA THR A 32 -5.54 0.03 -10.91
C THR A 32 -6.76 -0.29 -11.78
N THR A 33 -7.01 0.48 -12.84
CA THR A 33 -8.12 0.28 -13.79
C THR A 33 -8.01 -1.04 -14.58
N GLY A 34 -6.84 -1.69 -14.53
CA GLY A 34 -6.53 -2.95 -15.21
C GLY A 34 -6.76 -4.22 -14.38
N ILE A 35 -6.82 -4.14 -13.05
CA ILE A 35 -6.91 -5.32 -12.17
C ILE A 35 -8.11 -5.13 -11.24
N TRP A 36 -8.96 -6.15 -11.10
CA TRP A 36 -10.07 -6.12 -10.16
C TRP A 36 -9.51 -5.77 -8.77
N PRO A 37 -10.12 -4.84 -8.02
CA PRO A 37 -11.48 -4.27 -8.18
C PRO A 37 -11.62 -2.97 -9.00
N TYR A 38 -10.64 -2.61 -9.84
CA TYR A 38 -10.68 -1.48 -10.77
C TYR A 38 -10.81 -0.09 -10.11
N GLY A 39 -9.89 0.25 -9.21
CA GLY A 39 -9.85 1.56 -8.57
C GLY A 39 -9.65 2.73 -9.55
N PRO A 40 -9.90 3.98 -9.14
CA PRO A 40 -10.35 4.41 -7.80
C PRO A 40 -11.85 4.14 -7.54
N PHE A 41 -12.23 4.05 -6.26
CA PHE A 41 -13.62 3.92 -5.84
C PHE A 41 -14.27 5.27 -5.56
N ARG A 42 -15.60 5.31 -5.67
CA ARG A 42 -16.43 6.43 -5.21
C ARG A 42 -17.77 5.92 -4.70
N THR A 43 -18.48 6.75 -3.97
CA THR A 43 -19.88 6.49 -3.60
C THR A 43 -20.82 6.91 -4.72
N ALA A 44 -21.91 6.16 -4.90
CA ALA A 44 -23.02 6.48 -5.79
C ALA A 44 -24.34 6.17 -5.05
N GLY A 45 -24.92 7.18 -4.41
CA GLY A 45 -26.02 6.97 -3.48
C GLY A 45 -25.57 6.09 -2.30
N ARG A 46 -26.22 4.94 -2.12
CA ARG A 46 -25.87 3.96 -1.06
C ARG A 46 -24.75 3.00 -1.46
N ASP A 47 -24.38 2.95 -2.73
CA ASP A 47 -23.47 1.95 -3.28
C ASP A 47 -22.03 2.48 -3.37
N ILE A 48 -21.06 1.57 -3.30
CA ILE A 48 -19.66 1.84 -3.65
C ILE A 48 -19.46 1.35 -5.08
N VAL A 49 -18.95 2.21 -5.96
CA VAL A 49 -18.68 1.88 -7.35
C VAL A 49 -17.22 2.08 -7.70
N ASN A 50 -16.72 1.24 -8.60
CA ASN A 50 -15.36 1.34 -9.11
C ASN A 50 -15.26 2.30 -10.32
N SER A 51 -14.08 2.39 -10.92
CA SER A 51 -13.82 3.26 -12.08
C SER A 51 -14.62 2.89 -13.34
N ARG A 52 -15.19 1.67 -13.39
CA ARG A 52 -16.05 1.18 -14.48
C ARG A 52 -17.54 1.34 -14.19
N ASN A 53 -17.90 1.99 -13.07
CA ASN A 53 -19.27 2.10 -12.55
C ASN A 53 -19.90 0.76 -12.14
N GLU A 54 -19.10 -0.27 -11.87
CA GLU A 54 -19.59 -1.53 -11.32
C GLU A 54 -19.77 -1.36 -9.81
N THR A 55 -20.92 -1.79 -9.27
CA THR A 55 -21.17 -1.82 -7.84
C THR A 55 -20.33 -2.91 -7.18
N ILE A 56 -19.58 -2.53 -6.15
CA ILE A 56 -18.75 -3.43 -5.34
C ILE A 56 -19.41 -3.62 -3.98
N VAL A 57 -19.62 -4.90 -3.61
CA VAL A 57 -20.07 -5.29 -2.27
C VAL A 57 -18.89 -5.88 -1.52
N TRP A 58 -18.59 -5.32 -0.35
CA TRP A 58 -17.50 -5.79 0.51
C TRP A 58 -17.99 -6.87 1.46
N ALA A 59 -17.60 -8.12 1.18
CA ALA A 59 -17.63 -9.20 2.15
C ALA A 59 -16.35 -9.10 2.98
N GLY A 60 -16.45 -8.36 4.10
CA GLY A 60 -15.31 -8.01 4.93
C GLY A 60 -15.06 -8.97 6.10
N LEU A 61 -13.78 -9.21 6.40
CA LEU A 61 -13.32 -9.85 7.63
C LEU A 61 -12.37 -8.91 8.39
N ASN A 62 -12.43 -8.91 9.72
CA ASN A 62 -11.48 -8.20 10.57
C ASN A 62 -10.37 -9.15 11.02
N TRP A 63 -9.11 -8.82 10.75
CA TRP A 63 -7.96 -9.59 11.24
C TRP A 63 -7.29 -8.81 12.38
N PRO A 64 -7.54 -9.20 13.65
CA PRO A 64 -7.07 -8.45 14.80
C PRO A 64 -5.54 -8.53 14.96
N LEU A 65 -4.95 -7.46 15.48
CA LEU A 65 -3.56 -7.42 15.91
C LEU A 65 -3.44 -7.93 17.34
N SER A 66 -2.30 -8.54 17.63
CA SER A 66 -1.91 -8.90 18.99
C SER A 66 -1.66 -7.67 19.85
N GLY A 67 -2.16 -7.70 21.09
CA GLY A 67 -1.89 -6.66 22.08
C GLY A 67 -0.44 -6.63 22.55
N GLU A 68 0.31 -7.72 22.37
CA GLU A 68 1.73 -7.78 22.76
C GLU A 68 2.65 -7.49 21.58
N THR A 69 2.47 -8.18 20.46
CA THR A 69 3.41 -8.12 19.32
C THR A 69 3.01 -7.09 18.27
N MET A 70 1.78 -6.57 18.30
CA MET A 70 1.24 -5.64 17.29
C MET A 70 1.24 -6.22 15.87
N ILE A 71 1.33 -7.55 15.74
CA ILE A 71 1.24 -8.27 14.47
C ILE A 71 -0.14 -8.95 14.42
N PRO A 72 -0.75 -9.12 13.23
CA PRO A 72 -1.99 -9.88 13.10
C PRO A 72 -1.86 -11.28 13.70
N GLU A 73 -2.82 -11.69 14.52
CA GLU A 73 -2.80 -12.99 15.21
C GLU A 73 -2.82 -14.17 14.22
N GLY A 74 -2.28 -15.32 14.63
CA GLY A 74 -2.24 -16.53 13.82
C GLY A 74 -1.04 -16.63 12.87
N VAL A 75 -0.32 -15.54 12.61
CA VAL A 75 0.91 -15.60 11.78
C VAL A 75 2.06 -16.31 12.48
N GLU A 76 1.96 -16.49 13.80
CA GLU A 76 2.85 -17.34 14.59
C GLU A 76 2.61 -18.85 14.35
N TYR A 77 1.46 -19.23 13.77
CA TYR A 77 1.10 -20.62 13.50
C TYR A 77 1.05 -20.97 12.01
N GLN A 78 0.70 -20.01 11.15
CA GLN A 78 0.46 -20.24 9.73
C GLN A 78 1.01 -19.09 8.89
N SER A 79 1.42 -19.39 7.65
CA SER A 79 1.91 -18.35 6.75
C SER A 79 0.80 -17.37 6.38
N VAL A 80 1.17 -16.11 6.12
CA VAL A 80 0.21 -15.08 5.67
C VAL A 80 -0.48 -15.53 4.38
N SER A 81 0.23 -16.18 3.45
CA SER A 81 -0.36 -16.69 2.21
C SER A 81 -1.46 -17.71 2.46
N ASP A 82 -1.23 -18.70 3.34
CA ASP A 82 -2.23 -19.73 3.60
C ASP A 82 -3.46 -19.15 4.30
N ILE A 83 -3.27 -18.15 5.18
CA ILE A 83 -4.39 -17.45 5.82
C ILE A 83 -5.19 -16.66 4.78
N LEU A 84 -4.51 -15.97 3.85
CA LEU A 84 -5.19 -15.24 2.77
C LEU A 84 -5.93 -16.18 1.81
N ASP A 85 -5.39 -17.37 1.55
CA ASP A 85 -6.08 -18.41 0.78
C ASP A 85 -7.31 -18.93 1.52
N LEU A 86 -7.24 -19.09 2.84
CA LEU A 86 -8.40 -19.42 3.66
C LEU A 86 -9.47 -18.31 3.60
N VAL A 87 -9.09 -17.05 3.78
CA VAL A 87 -10.00 -15.89 3.69
C VAL A 87 -10.68 -15.84 2.33
N LYS A 88 -9.91 -16.04 1.25
CA LYS A 88 -10.43 -16.06 -0.12
C LYS A 88 -11.35 -17.25 -0.36
N SER A 89 -10.99 -18.45 0.11
CA SER A 89 -11.82 -19.66 -0.06
C SER A 89 -13.14 -19.58 0.72
N ALA A 90 -13.15 -18.84 1.84
CA ALA A 90 -14.36 -18.53 2.61
C ALA A 90 -15.25 -17.46 1.93
N GLY A 91 -14.80 -16.85 0.83
CA GLY A 91 -15.58 -15.90 0.03
C GLY A 91 -15.45 -14.43 0.46
N PHE A 92 -14.53 -14.10 1.36
CA PHE A 92 -14.24 -12.72 1.71
C PHE A 92 -13.41 -12.03 0.64
N ASN A 93 -13.66 -10.74 0.43
CA ASN A 93 -13.00 -9.94 -0.59
C ASN A 93 -12.42 -8.61 -0.05
N MET A 94 -12.59 -8.38 1.25
CA MET A 94 -12.02 -7.24 1.97
C MET A 94 -11.50 -7.69 3.32
N LEU A 95 -10.33 -7.17 3.69
CA LEU A 95 -9.74 -7.36 5.01
C LEU A 95 -9.62 -6.01 5.72
N ARG A 96 -10.25 -5.88 6.88
CA ARG A 96 -10.04 -4.72 7.76
C ARG A 96 -8.83 -5.00 8.64
N MET A 97 -7.77 -4.25 8.41
CA MET A 97 -6.51 -4.32 9.16
C MET A 97 -6.45 -3.17 10.17
N PRO A 98 -6.43 -3.46 11.48
CA PRO A 98 -5.99 -2.49 12.48
C PRO A 98 -4.49 -2.21 12.31
N PHE A 99 -4.03 -1.10 12.90
CA PHE A 99 -2.62 -0.83 13.09
C PHE A 99 -2.42 -0.18 14.46
N ALA A 100 -1.25 -0.36 15.06
CA ALA A 100 -0.87 0.33 16.28
C ALA A 100 -0.04 1.58 15.94
N ILE A 101 -0.24 2.68 16.69
CA ILE A 101 0.56 3.91 16.49
C ILE A 101 2.05 3.66 16.72
N GLN A 102 2.40 2.71 17.58
CA GLN A 102 3.79 2.36 17.86
C GLN A 102 4.50 1.77 16.64
N MET A 103 3.80 1.07 15.74
CA MET A 103 4.39 0.61 14.48
C MET A 103 4.83 1.80 13.63
N VAL A 104 4.07 2.89 13.65
CA VAL A 104 4.40 4.14 12.96
C VAL A 104 5.60 4.81 13.64
N ASP A 105 5.58 4.95 14.97
CA ASP A 105 6.71 5.51 15.73
C ASP A 105 8.02 4.76 15.44
N GLN A 106 7.99 3.44 15.42
CA GLN A 106 9.18 2.61 15.20
C GLN A 106 9.74 2.74 13.80
N ILE A 107 8.90 2.95 12.78
CA ILE A 107 9.37 3.29 11.43
C ILE A 107 10.16 4.60 11.48
N TYR A 108 9.67 5.62 12.19
CA TYR A 108 10.40 6.89 12.34
C TYR A 108 11.71 6.74 13.14
N GLU A 109 11.67 6.03 14.27
CA GLU A 109 12.84 5.76 15.11
C GLU A 109 13.93 4.95 14.38
N ARG A 110 13.53 4.16 13.38
CA ARG A 110 14.42 3.33 12.55
C ARG A 110 14.73 3.94 11.18
N ASN A 111 14.62 5.27 11.04
CA ASN A 111 14.93 5.97 9.79
C ASN A 111 14.18 5.43 8.56
N GLY A 112 12.91 5.06 8.74
CA GLY A 112 12.05 4.51 7.68
C GLY A 112 12.12 2.99 7.49
N SER A 113 12.86 2.27 8.34
CA SER A 113 12.92 0.80 8.28
C SER A 113 11.83 0.16 9.14
N ASP A 114 11.16 -0.85 8.59
CA ASP A 114 10.20 -1.68 9.32
C ASP A 114 10.87 -2.54 10.40
N VAL A 115 10.07 -3.03 11.34
CA VAL A 115 10.46 -4.03 12.34
C VAL A 115 10.27 -5.43 11.75
N ALA A 116 11.32 -6.27 11.82
CA ALA A 116 11.24 -7.62 11.29
C ALA A 116 10.23 -8.47 12.07
N LEU A 117 9.51 -9.36 11.39
CA LEU A 117 8.54 -10.29 12.01
C LEU A 117 9.15 -11.04 13.20
N LYS A 118 10.35 -11.60 13.01
CA LYS A 118 11.10 -12.30 14.07
C LYS A 118 11.32 -11.40 15.29
N GLU A 119 11.69 -10.14 15.05
CA GLU A 119 11.98 -9.20 16.13
C GLU A 119 10.72 -8.86 16.92
N ALA A 120 9.61 -8.60 16.22
CA ALA A 120 8.35 -8.28 16.86
C ALA A 120 7.74 -9.47 17.63
N LEU A 121 7.99 -10.71 17.19
CA LEU A 121 7.59 -11.92 17.92
C LEU A 121 8.47 -12.20 19.15
N ILE A 122 9.79 -11.97 19.06
CA ILE A 122 10.73 -12.25 20.18
C ILE A 122 10.62 -11.19 21.26
N ASN A 123 10.68 -9.91 20.87
CA ASN A 123 10.83 -8.84 21.83
C ASN A 123 9.52 -8.50 22.55
N ARG A 124 8.37 -8.95 22.01
CA ARG A 124 7.02 -8.47 22.35
C ARG A 124 7.03 -6.95 22.25
N MET A 125 6.29 -6.41 21.29
CA MET A 125 6.28 -4.99 20.98
C MET A 125 5.57 -4.15 22.06
N GLN A 126 5.94 -4.29 23.32
CA GLN A 126 5.43 -3.53 24.46
C GLN A 126 6.47 -2.48 24.86
N ARG A 127 6.10 -1.20 24.77
CA ARG A 127 6.77 -0.15 25.55
C ARG A 127 6.53 -0.44 27.03
N TYR A 128 7.59 -0.68 27.80
CA TYR A 128 7.67 -0.26 29.19
C TYR A 128 8.68 0.88 29.27
#